data_AF-A0A6N9TZX7-F1
#
_entry.id   AF-A0A6N9TZX7-F1
#
_cell.length_a   1.000
_cell.length_b   1.000
_cell.length_c   1.000
_cell.angle_alpha   90.00
_cell.angle_beta   90.00
_cell.angle_gamma   90.00
#
_symmetry.space_group_name_H-M   'P 1'
#
loop_
_entity.id
_entity.type
_entity.pdbx_description
1 polymer ?
#
loop_
_entity_poly.entity_id
_entity_poly.type
_entity_poly.pdbx_seq_one_letter_code
_entity_poly.pdbx_strand_id
1 'polypeptide(L)' 'SGGFGLPAMRARARSLGGTLSVESAPGQGTAVAVTLPLPAAVDQEDAV' A
#
# COMPACT_ATOMS: atom_id res chain seq x y z
N SER A 1 18.55 13.24 8.06
CA SER A 1 17.29 13.88 7.63
C SER A 1 16.31 12.78 7.24
N GLY A 2 15.19 12.64 7.96
CA GLY A 2 14.14 11.71 7.58
C GLY A 2 13.36 12.28 6.39
N GLY A 3 13.41 11.62 5.23
CA GLY A 3 12.61 12.02 4.08
C GLY A 3 11.12 11.81 4.33
N PHE A 4 10.26 12.61 3.70
CA PHE A 4 8.81 12.55 3.89
C PHE A 4 8.12 11.43 3.11
N GLY A 5 8.84 10.76 2.20
CA GLY A 5 8.29 9.75 1.30
C GLY A 5 7.65 8.57 2.03
N LEU A 6 8.43 7.81 2.81
CA LEU A 6 7.91 6.62 3.50
C LEU A 6 6.82 6.94 4.54
N PRO A 7 6.91 8.00 5.36
CA PRO A 7 5.81 8.43 6.21
C PRO A 7 4.52 8.72 5.42
N ALA A 8 4.61 9.47 4.32
CA ALA A 8 3.46 9.79 3.48
C ALA A 8 2.87 8.55 2.79
N MET A 9 3.71 7.64 2.30
CA MET A 9 3.25 6.38 1.70
C MET A 9 2.53 5.50 2.72
N ARG A 10 3.06 5.40 3.96
CA ARG A 10 2.39 4.65 5.04
C ARG A 10 1.04 5.25 5.40
N ALA A 11 0.94 6.58 5.47
CA ALA A 11 -0.32 7.26 5.72
C ALA A 11 -1.35 6.95 4.61
N ARG A 12 -0.93 6.95 3.34
CA ARG A 12 -1.79 6.64 2.19
C ARG A 12 -2.24 5.18 2.15
N ALA A 13 -1.34 4.23 2.42
CA ALA A 13 -1.73 2.83 2.50
C ALA A 13 -2.80 2.62 3.58
N ARG A 14 -2.60 3.21 4.77
CA ARG A 14 -3.57 3.13 5.87
C ARG A 14 -4.91 3.78 5.54
N SER A 15 -4.93 4.93 4.87
CA SER A 15 -6.19 5.57 4.48
C SER A 15 -7.03 4.72 3.53
N LEU A 16 -6.40 3.79 2.81
CA LEU A 16 -7.05 2.83 1.91
C LEU A 16 -7.31 1.47 2.58
N GLY A 17 -7.16 1.37 3.91
CA GLY A 17 -7.32 0.11 4.65
C GLY A 17 -6.19 -0.90 4.41
N GLY A 18 -5.08 -0.46 3.84
CA GLY A 18 -3.93 -1.29 3.51
C GLY A 18 -2.74 -1.13 4.44
N THR A 19 -1.66 -1.81 4.08
CA THR A 19 -0.39 -1.83 4.82
C THR A 19 0.80 -1.59 3.90
N LEU A 20 1.95 -1.22 4.49
CA LEU A 20 3.21 -1.03 3.78
C LEU A 20 4.35 -1.69 4.56
N SER A 21 5.14 -2.52 3.87
CA SER A 21 6.39 -3.09 4.37
C SER A 21 7.59 -2.53 3.60
N VAL A 22 8.74 -2.51 4.27
CA VAL A 22 10.03 -2.15 3.67
C VAL A 22 11.04 -3.16 4.16
N GLU A 23 11.78 -3.75 3.22
CA GLU A 23 12.84 -4.70 3.49
C GLU A 23 14.12 -4.16 2.86
N SER A 24 15.19 -4.07 3.65
CA SER A 24 16.49 -3.65 3.17
C SER A 24 17.61 -4.29 3.97
N ALA A 25 18.74 -4.51 3.30
CA ALA A 25 19.97 -4.95 3.92
C ALA A 25 21.18 -4.43 3.12
N PRO A 26 22.34 -4.21 3.75
CA PRO A 26 23.55 -3.79 3.05
C PRO A 26 23.90 -4.73 1.88
N GLY A 27 24.13 -4.16 0.69
CA GLY A 27 24.46 -4.93 -0.51
C GLY A 27 23.29 -5.69 -1.16
N GLN A 28 22.08 -5.66 -0.59
CA GLN A 28 20.89 -6.37 -1.11
C GLN A 28 19.86 -5.43 -1.76
N GLY A 29 20.06 -4.12 -1.65
CA GLY A 29 19.10 -3.13 -2.15
C GLY A 29 17.93 -2.90 -1.20
N THR A 30 16.79 -2.48 -1.74
CA THR A 30 15.58 -2.15 -0.95
C THR A 30 14.33 -2.55 -1.71
N ALA A 31 13.44 -3.27 -1.04
CA ALA A 31 12.11 -3.60 -1.53
C ALA A 31 11.05 -2.84 -0.71
N VAL A 32 10.03 -2.35 -1.40
CA VAL A 32 8.87 -1.69 -0.79
C VAL A 32 7.63 -2.39 -1.34
N ALA A 33 6.79 -2.90 -0.45
CA ALA A 33 5.55 -3.56 -0.82
C ALA A 33 4.35 -2.88 -0.15
N VAL A 34 3.23 -2.84 -0.88
CA VAL A 34 1.95 -2.31 -0.40
C VAL A 34 0.88 -3.37 -0.62
N THR A 35 0.10 -3.64 0.41
CA THR A 35 -1.07 -4.52 0.33
C THR A 35 -2.32 -3.68 0.54
N LEU A 36 -3.27 -3.76 -0.37
CA LEU A 36 -4.56 -3.08 -0.29
C LEU A 36 -5.69 -4.11 -0.33
N PRO A 37 -6.82 -3.87 0.35
CA PRO A 37 -8.02 -4.66 0.15
C PRO A 37 -8.52 -4.49 -1.30
N LEU A 38 -8.96 -5.59 -1.92
CA LEU A 38 -9.69 -5.51 -3.18
C LEU A 38 -11.12 -5.03 -2.88
N PRO A 39 -11.68 -4.08 -3.66
CA PRO A 39 -13.10 -3.77 -3.56
C PRO A 39 -13.93 -5.04 -3.73
N ALA A 40 -14.98 -5.20 -2.94
CA ALA A 40 -15.96 -6.24 -3.21
C ALA A 40 -16.47 -6.04 -4.65
N ALA A 41 -16.48 -7.11 -5.45
CA ALA A 41 -17.12 -7.05 -6.75
C ALA A 41 -18.58 -6.63 -6.52
N VAL A 42 -18.97 -5.48 -7.08
CA VAL A 42 -20.39 -5.19 -7.21
C VAL A 42 -20.88 -6.15 -8.29
N ASP A 43 -21.75 -7.08 -7.92
CA ASP A 43 -22.47 -7.87 -8.91
C ASP A 43 -23.25 -6.85 -9.76
N GLN A 44 -22.82 -6.67 -11.02
CA GLN A 44 -23.48 -5.76 -11.95
C GLN A 44 -24.80 -6.40 -12.43
N GLU A 45 -25.77 -6.56 -11.54
CA GLU A 45 -27.11 -7.09 -11.88
C GLU A 45 -28.23 -6.07 -11.67
N ASP A 46 -27.99 -4.95 -10.98
CA ASP A 46 -28.99 -3.88 -10.80
C ASP A 46 -29.00 -2.82 -11.91
N ALA A 47 -28.49 -3.17 -13.11
CA ALA A 47 -28.60 -2.32 -14.30
C ALA A 47 -29.68 -2.86 -15.25
N VAL A 48 -30.94 -2.83 -14.80
CA VAL A 48 -32.13 -2.96 -15.66
C VAL A 48 -33.25 -2.07 -15.17
#